data_AF-A0ABD2HKL4-F1
#
_entry.id   AF-A0ABD2HKL4-F1
#
_cell.length_a   1.000
_cell.length_b   1.000
_cell.length_c   1.000
_cell.angle_alpha   90.00
_cell.angle_beta   90.00
_cell.angle_gamma   90.00
#
_symmetry.space_group_name_H-M   'P 1'
#
loop_
_entity.id
_entity.type
_entity.pdbx_description
1 polymer ?
#
loop_
_entity_poly.entity_id
_entity_poly.type
_entity_poly.pdbx_seq_one_letter_code
_entity_poly.pdbx_strand_id
1 'polypeptide(L)'
;MDPDWRNKYYQWHLYGEGMPYCMKAKTFLSLPSEVRFSRTKTAEFAYDLVTGMGEMKLWGLADSKENWTDLDHIKAILWTKNSLSGRVQEHWKEDAFFGYQFLNGVNPMLIRRCSALPNNFPVTDEMVFSGGPYTLVEEMKKGNIFLCDYKLLDGLTPNIIDGKQQYMAAPLVLLHKTPHDELMPVAIQLNQTPAGDNPIFLPTDSEYDWLMAKIFVRSADFNLHEINGHLLRTHLLAEVFTVSLMRNVPREHLLHKLLVPHNRYTLEINVLARNHLISENGSFSQFVSSGGEALKTILKRSLSSLTYSSLCIPEDITERGLEAVPNFYYRDDGLKLWDIIQRFVQGMLSFHYESNAEVWKDEHLQDWISEIFKYGFISRSSTGIPQSFTTVAELVKFVTMVIFTCSGQHSAVNTGQYDYGGWMSQRSNHNATSSTNQKGDNK
;
A
#
# COMPACT_ATOMS: atom_id res chain seq x y z
N MET A 1 4.47 -12.53 39.21
CA MET A 1 5.10 -12.59 37.87
C MET A 1 6.26 -11.61 37.88
N ASP A 2 7.42 -11.99 37.34
CA ASP A 2 8.58 -11.11 37.16
C ASP A 2 8.18 -9.83 36.40
N PRO A 3 8.29 -8.61 36.96
CA PRO A 3 7.86 -7.37 36.30
C PRO A 3 8.42 -7.18 34.88
N ASP A 4 9.58 -7.79 34.60
CA ASP A 4 10.34 -7.67 33.36
C ASP A 4 10.14 -8.81 32.35
N TRP A 5 9.23 -9.76 32.62
CA TRP A 5 9.00 -10.87 31.69
C TRP A 5 8.64 -10.36 30.29
N ARG A 6 7.82 -9.31 30.19
CA ARG A 6 7.41 -8.71 28.91
C ARG A 6 8.61 -8.28 28.06
N ASN A 7 9.60 -7.63 28.66
CA ASN A 7 10.82 -7.21 27.98
C ASN A 7 11.70 -8.40 27.54
N LYS A 8 11.64 -9.51 28.27
CA LYS A 8 12.34 -10.75 27.92
C LYS A 8 11.73 -11.45 26.70
N TYR A 9 10.40 -11.47 26.58
CA TYR A 9 9.70 -12.19 25.52
C TYR A 9 9.42 -11.34 24.28
N TYR A 10 9.16 -10.04 24.44
CA TYR A 10 8.89 -9.10 23.35
C TYR A 10 10.11 -8.21 23.13
N GLN A 11 11.04 -8.66 22.29
CA GLN A 11 12.30 -7.94 22.02
C GLN A 11 12.25 -7.31 20.63
N TRP A 12 12.73 -6.08 20.52
CA TRP A 12 12.94 -5.42 19.24
C TRP A 12 14.11 -6.04 18.48
N HIS A 13 13.98 -6.11 17.16
CA HIS A 13 15.03 -6.52 16.24
C HIS A 13 15.08 -5.56 15.04
N LEU A 14 16.29 -5.12 14.70
CA LEU A 14 16.52 -4.35 13.48
C LEU A 14 16.52 -5.32 12.30
N TYR A 15 15.46 -5.30 11.50
CA TYR A 15 15.35 -6.14 10.30
C TYR A 15 16.27 -5.63 9.17
N GLY A 16 16.29 -4.32 8.94
CA GLY A 16 17.11 -3.68 7.91
C GLY A 16 17.27 -2.19 8.18
N GLU A 17 18.39 -1.61 7.74
CA GLU A 17 18.68 -0.20 7.94
C GLU A 17 17.63 0.70 7.25
N GLY A 18 17.08 1.66 7.99
CA GLY A 18 16.08 2.59 7.47
C GLY A 18 14.67 1.98 7.33
N MET A 19 14.40 0.86 7.99
CA MET A 19 13.08 0.23 8.10
C MET A 19 12.61 0.23 9.57
N PRO A 20 11.29 0.05 9.83
CA PRO A 20 10.81 -0.15 11.18
C PRO A 20 11.45 -1.40 11.81
N TYR A 21 11.73 -1.34 13.10
CA TYR A 21 12.11 -2.52 13.87
C TYR A 21 10.92 -3.47 13.97
N CYS A 22 11.20 -4.76 14.15
CA CYS A 22 10.19 -5.81 14.24
C CYS A 22 10.35 -6.64 15.51
N MET A 23 9.41 -7.56 15.73
CA MET A 23 9.51 -8.56 16.78
C MET A 23 10.67 -9.52 16.49
N LYS A 24 11.58 -9.67 17.46
CA LYS A 24 12.68 -10.64 17.39
C LYS A 24 12.13 -12.06 17.46
N ALA A 25 12.01 -12.69 16.31
CA ALA A 25 11.62 -14.09 16.18
C ALA A 25 12.21 -14.67 14.89
N LYS A 26 12.90 -15.81 15.00
CA LYS A 26 13.45 -16.52 13.83
C LYS A 26 12.36 -17.29 13.07
N THR A 27 11.45 -17.90 13.81
CA THR A 27 10.29 -18.62 13.27
C THR A 27 9.07 -18.29 14.11
N PHE A 28 7.86 -18.57 13.59
CA PHE A 28 6.63 -18.35 14.35
C PHE A 28 6.60 -19.14 15.68
N LEU A 29 7.32 -20.28 15.75
CA LEU A 29 7.48 -21.06 16.99
C LEU A 29 8.29 -20.34 18.08
N SER A 30 9.06 -19.31 17.70
CA SER A 30 9.82 -18.47 18.64
C SER A 30 8.95 -17.41 19.32
N LEU A 31 7.70 -17.22 18.85
CA LEU A 31 6.77 -16.26 19.42
C LEU A 31 6.12 -16.82 20.70
N PRO A 32 5.77 -15.94 21.67
CA PRO A 32 4.95 -16.32 22.81
C PRO A 32 3.63 -16.96 22.37
N SER A 33 3.18 -17.97 23.10
CA SER A 33 2.03 -18.79 22.70
C SER A 33 0.73 -18.02 22.50
N GLU A 34 0.56 -16.91 23.23
CA GLU A 34 -0.63 -16.06 23.25
C GLU A 34 -0.80 -15.21 21.98
N VAL A 35 0.27 -14.96 21.23
CA VAL A 35 0.24 -14.16 19.99
C VAL A 35 0.31 -15.03 18.74
N ARG A 36 0.43 -16.36 18.92
CA ARG A 36 0.44 -17.32 17.81
C ARG A 36 -0.96 -17.58 17.27
N PHE A 37 -1.03 -18.04 16.03
CA PHE A 37 -2.26 -18.53 15.43
C PHE A 37 -2.90 -19.59 16.31
N SER A 38 -4.23 -19.57 16.36
CA SER A 38 -4.97 -20.68 16.96
C SER A 38 -4.79 -21.93 16.10
N ARG A 39 -4.98 -23.12 16.68
CA ARG A 39 -4.89 -24.38 15.93
C ARG A 39 -5.81 -24.40 14.70
N THR A 40 -7.01 -23.85 14.83
CA THR A 40 -7.96 -23.72 13.72
C THR A 40 -7.42 -22.79 12.65
N LYS A 41 -6.87 -21.63 13.02
CA LYS A 41 -6.29 -20.70 12.05
C LYS A 41 -5.06 -21.27 11.34
N THR A 42 -4.20 -21.99 12.05
CA THR A 42 -3.04 -22.68 11.44
C THR A 42 -3.50 -23.74 10.44
N ALA A 43 -4.51 -24.54 10.79
CA ALA A 43 -5.05 -25.56 9.89
C ALA A 43 -5.71 -24.96 8.64
N GLU A 44 -6.53 -23.92 8.81
CA GLU A 44 -7.15 -23.17 7.71
C GLU A 44 -6.09 -22.58 6.78
N PHE A 45 -5.14 -21.82 7.32
CA PHE A 45 -4.07 -21.19 6.54
C PHE A 45 -3.23 -22.22 5.77
N ALA A 46 -2.89 -23.35 6.40
CA ALA A 46 -2.16 -24.42 5.74
C ALA A 46 -2.99 -25.09 4.63
N TYR A 47 -4.29 -25.32 4.87
CA TYR A 47 -5.20 -25.89 3.89
C TYR A 47 -5.34 -25.00 2.65
N ASP A 48 -5.60 -23.71 2.83
CA ASP A 48 -5.76 -22.75 1.74
C ASP A 48 -4.47 -22.64 0.91
N LEU A 49 -3.31 -22.60 1.58
CA LEU A 49 -2.02 -22.53 0.90
C LEU A 49 -1.72 -23.80 0.09
N VAL A 50 -1.96 -24.98 0.67
CA VAL A 50 -1.70 -26.27 0.03
C VAL A 50 -2.66 -26.52 -1.13
N THR A 51 -3.94 -26.17 -0.97
CA THR A 51 -4.94 -26.31 -2.05
C THR A 51 -4.61 -25.37 -3.21
N GLY A 52 -4.37 -24.08 -2.95
CA GLY A 52 -4.03 -23.12 -3.99
C GLY A 52 -2.75 -23.48 -4.76
N MET A 53 -1.67 -23.86 -4.06
CA MET A 53 -0.44 -24.31 -4.73
C MET A 53 -0.60 -25.66 -5.43
N GLY A 54 -1.33 -26.59 -4.82
CA GLY A 54 -1.60 -27.92 -5.38
C GLY A 54 -2.36 -27.85 -6.69
N GLU A 55 -3.38 -27.00 -6.76
CA GLU A 55 -4.11 -26.72 -8.00
C GLU A 55 -3.17 -26.14 -9.06
N MET A 56 -2.42 -25.06 -8.75
CA MET A 56 -1.48 -24.47 -9.72
C MET A 56 -0.48 -25.47 -10.29
N LYS A 57 -0.04 -26.44 -9.47
CA LYS A 57 0.87 -27.49 -9.90
C LYS A 57 0.19 -28.56 -10.77
N LEU A 58 -1.03 -28.98 -10.43
CA LEU A 58 -1.79 -29.94 -11.23
C LEU A 58 -2.10 -29.43 -12.65
N TRP A 59 -2.32 -28.12 -12.78
CA TRP A 59 -2.53 -27.45 -14.07
C TRP A 59 -1.23 -27.14 -14.82
N GLY A 60 -0.05 -27.47 -14.25
CA GLY A 60 1.25 -27.20 -14.86
C GLY A 60 1.63 -25.71 -14.90
N LEU A 61 0.86 -24.83 -14.26
CA LEU A 61 1.12 -23.38 -14.27
C LEU A 61 2.26 -22.98 -13.33
N ALA A 62 2.37 -23.63 -12.17
CA ALA A 62 3.37 -23.27 -11.16
C ALA A 62 4.81 -23.42 -11.64
N ASP A 63 5.07 -24.37 -12.52
CA ASP A 63 6.40 -24.71 -13.02
C ASP A 63 6.63 -24.24 -14.49
N SER A 64 5.63 -23.59 -15.10
CA SER A 64 5.72 -23.15 -16.50
C SER A 64 6.63 -21.94 -16.67
N LYS A 65 7.52 -22.02 -17.68
CA LYS A 65 8.42 -20.94 -18.10
C LYS A 65 8.15 -20.46 -19.52
N GLU A 66 7.04 -20.92 -20.11
CA GLU A 66 6.64 -20.59 -21.47
C GLU A 66 6.00 -19.21 -21.52
N ASN A 67 6.23 -18.50 -22.63
CA ASN A 67 5.54 -17.23 -22.88
C ASN A 67 4.12 -17.51 -23.34
N TRP A 68 3.15 -16.77 -22.80
CA TRP A 68 1.81 -16.73 -23.34
C TRP A 68 1.81 -16.01 -24.69
N THR A 69 1.25 -16.64 -25.71
CA THR A 69 1.19 -16.08 -27.08
C THR A 69 -0.04 -15.23 -27.34
N ASP A 70 -1.03 -15.28 -26.44
CA ASP A 70 -2.29 -14.54 -26.52
C ASP A 70 -2.80 -14.23 -25.09
N LEU A 71 -3.38 -13.04 -24.93
CA LEU A 71 -4.10 -12.62 -23.72
C LEU A 71 -5.29 -13.54 -23.41
N ASP A 72 -5.88 -14.20 -24.41
CA ASP A 72 -6.95 -15.17 -24.24
C ASP A 72 -6.51 -16.39 -23.42
N HIS A 73 -5.24 -16.77 -23.45
CA HIS A 73 -4.71 -17.83 -22.60
C HIS A 73 -4.68 -17.43 -21.11
N ILE A 74 -4.52 -16.14 -20.81
CA ILE A 74 -4.58 -15.63 -19.43
C ILE A 74 -6.01 -15.79 -18.86
N LYS A 75 -7.04 -15.80 -19.73
CA LYS A 75 -8.44 -16.01 -19.31
C LYS A 75 -8.67 -17.37 -18.66
N ALA A 76 -7.87 -18.38 -19.03
CA ALA A 76 -7.95 -19.73 -18.50
C ALA A 76 -7.36 -19.86 -17.07
N ILE A 77 -6.62 -18.85 -16.60
CA ILE A 77 -5.95 -18.85 -15.28
C ILE A 77 -6.88 -18.32 -14.16
N LEU A 78 -7.87 -17.50 -14.50
CA LEU A 78 -8.89 -17.01 -13.57
C LEU A 78 -9.85 -18.14 -13.16
N TRP A 79 -9.42 -19.01 -12.25
CA TRP A 79 -10.17 -20.21 -11.85
C TRP A 79 -11.40 -19.90 -11.00
N THR A 80 -11.31 -18.98 -10.04
CA THR A 80 -12.42 -18.57 -9.18
C THR A 80 -12.89 -17.17 -9.54
N LYS A 81 -13.68 -17.07 -10.62
CA LYS A 81 -14.35 -15.82 -10.96
C LYS A 81 -15.39 -15.48 -9.90
N ASN A 82 -15.21 -14.34 -9.24
CA ASN A 82 -16.30 -13.67 -8.54
C ASN A 82 -16.80 -12.52 -9.43
N SER A 83 -17.88 -11.86 -9.02
CA SER A 83 -18.49 -10.78 -9.80
C SER A 83 -17.53 -9.62 -10.08
N LEU A 84 -16.56 -9.35 -9.19
CA LEU A 84 -15.62 -8.25 -9.37
C LEU A 84 -14.46 -8.64 -10.30
N SER A 85 -13.88 -9.83 -10.14
CA SER A 85 -12.82 -10.29 -11.05
C SER A 85 -13.31 -10.51 -12.49
N GLY A 86 -14.58 -10.89 -12.67
CA GLY A 86 -15.24 -10.88 -13.99
C GLY A 86 -15.29 -9.48 -14.61
N ARG A 87 -15.74 -8.47 -13.85
CA ARG A 87 -15.77 -7.08 -14.32
C ARG A 87 -14.38 -6.53 -14.63
N VAL A 88 -13.37 -6.87 -13.82
CA VAL A 88 -11.98 -6.48 -14.11
C VAL A 88 -11.55 -7.05 -15.46
N GLN A 89 -11.80 -8.33 -15.70
CA GLN A 89 -11.47 -8.99 -16.97
C GLN A 89 -12.21 -8.36 -18.18
N GLU A 90 -13.43 -7.89 -17.99
CA GLU A 90 -14.22 -7.25 -19.06
C GLU A 90 -13.73 -5.83 -19.38
N HIS A 91 -13.42 -5.04 -18.34
CA HIS A 91 -13.21 -3.59 -18.49
C HIS A 91 -11.76 -3.13 -18.37
N TRP A 92 -10.78 -4.03 -18.16
CA TRP A 92 -9.37 -3.65 -17.90
C TRP A 92 -8.73 -2.75 -18.98
N LYS A 93 -9.20 -2.84 -20.23
CA LYS A 93 -8.72 -1.99 -21.34
C LYS A 93 -9.32 -0.59 -21.33
N GLU A 94 -10.43 -0.37 -20.64
CA GLU A 94 -11.16 0.90 -20.66
C GLU A 94 -10.45 1.98 -19.82
N ASP A 95 -10.35 3.18 -20.36
CA ASP A 95 -9.70 4.31 -19.68
C ASP A 95 -10.45 4.78 -18.44
N ALA A 96 -11.79 4.79 -18.48
CA ALA A 96 -12.63 5.09 -17.33
C ALA A 96 -12.39 4.09 -16.19
N PHE A 97 -12.30 2.79 -16.49
CA PHE A 97 -11.99 1.77 -15.49
C PHE A 97 -10.54 1.85 -15.00
N PHE A 98 -9.61 2.23 -15.86
CA PHE A 98 -8.22 2.49 -15.47
C PHE A 98 -8.16 3.62 -14.42
N GLY A 99 -8.79 4.75 -14.70
CA GLY A 99 -8.85 5.90 -13.80
C GLY A 99 -9.63 5.63 -12.50
N TYR A 100 -10.77 4.93 -12.60
CA TYR A 100 -11.60 4.53 -11.47
C TYR A 100 -10.80 3.83 -10.35
N GLN A 101 -9.84 2.99 -10.73
CA GLN A 101 -9.07 2.21 -9.76
C GLN A 101 -8.07 3.02 -8.93
N PHE A 102 -7.72 4.25 -9.33
CA PHE A 102 -6.94 5.13 -8.45
C PHE A 102 -7.78 5.67 -7.28
N LEU A 103 -9.11 5.60 -7.39
CA LEU A 103 -10.04 5.98 -6.33
C LEU A 103 -10.57 4.75 -5.58
N ASN A 104 -10.93 3.69 -6.30
CA ASN A 104 -11.71 2.57 -5.75
C ASN A 104 -11.09 1.20 -6.04
N GLY A 105 -9.87 1.18 -6.56
CA GLY A 105 -9.06 -0.02 -6.71
C GLY A 105 -8.40 -0.39 -5.39
N VAL A 106 -7.48 -1.35 -5.47
CA VAL A 106 -6.76 -1.86 -4.30
C VAL A 106 -5.71 -0.88 -3.75
N ASN A 107 -5.32 0.14 -4.52
CA ASN A 107 -4.39 1.20 -4.08
C ASN A 107 -4.94 2.63 -4.27
N PRO A 108 -5.80 3.10 -3.35
CA PRO A 108 -6.34 4.46 -3.37
C PRO A 108 -5.39 5.50 -2.71
N MET A 109 -4.14 5.14 -2.45
CA MET A 109 -3.23 5.92 -1.58
C MET A 109 -2.35 6.93 -2.33
N LEU A 110 -2.24 6.84 -3.66
CA LEU A 110 -1.24 7.63 -4.40
C LEU A 110 -1.79 8.91 -5.03
N ILE A 111 -3.00 8.83 -5.59
CA ILE A 111 -3.62 9.94 -6.33
C ILE A 111 -3.71 11.19 -5.47
N ARG A 112 -3.46 12.35 -6.09
CA ARG A 112 -3.59 13.67 -5.48
C ARG A 112 -4.05 14.69 -6.51
N ARG A 113 -4.70 15.76 -6.06
CA ARG A 113 -5.01 16.91 -6.90
C ARG A 113 -3.72 17.57 -7.38
N CYS A 114 -3.64 17.88 -8.67
CA CYS A 114 -2.50 18.54 -9.28
C CYS A 114 -2.84 20.02 -9.48
N SER A 115 -2.17 20.91 -8.74
CA SER A 115 -2.31 22.37 -8.90
C SER A 115 -1.26 22.96 -9.85
N ALA A 116 -0.18 22.22 -10.11
CA ALA A 116 0.89 22.56 -11.04
C ALA A 116 1.58 21.28 -11.49
N LEU A 117 1.92 21.19 -12.78
CA LEU A 117 2.68 20.06 -13.30
C LEU A 117 4.10 20.04 -12.72
N PRO A 118 4.65 18.86 -12.39
CA PRO A 118 6.06 18.70 -12.12
C PRO A 118 6.91 19.13 -13.31
N ASN A 119 8.05 19.79 -13.07
CA ASN A 119 8.96 20.24 -14.13
C ASN A 119 9.47 19.08 -15.02
N ASN A 120 9.52 17.87 -14.48
CA ASN A 120 9.93 16.67 -15.16
C ASN A 120 8.77 15.93 -15.87
N PHE A 121 7.62 16.58 -16.04
CA PHE A 121 6.47 16.05 -16.77
C PHE A 121 5.87 17.12 -17.70
N PRO A 122 6.52 17.36 -18.86
CA PRO A 122 6.23 18.49 -19.75
C PRO A 122 4.99 18.26 -20.64
N VAL A 123 3.84 17.97 -20.02
CA VAL A 123 2.54 17.85 -20.71
C VAL A 123 2.05 19.24 -21.13
N THR A 124 1.53 19.36 -22.34
CA THR A 124 0.98 20.62 -22.88
C THR A 124 -0.53 20.54 -23.14
N ASP A 125 -1.19 21.70 -23.27
CA ASP A 125 -2.62 21.76 -23.61
C ASP A 125 -2.92 21.05 -24.94
N GLU A 126 -2.04 21.22 -25.94
CA GLU A 126 -2.12 20.57 -27.24
C GLU A 126 -2.15 19.04 -27.14
N MET A 127 -1.41 18.47 -26.17
CA MET A 127 -1.33 17.01 -25.98
C MET A 127 -2.63 16.42 -25.43
N VAL A 128 -3.25 17.09 -24.44
CA VAL A 128 -4.35 16.49 -23.66
C VAL A 128 -5.73 17.05 -24.01
N PHE A 129 -5.79 18.22 -24.65
CA PHE A 129 -7.04 18.90 -24.98
C PHE A 129 -7.03 19.42 -26.43
N SER A 130 -6.35 18.74 -27.35
CA SER A 130 -6.21 19.14 -28.76
C SER A 130 -7.57 19.55 -29.38
N GLY A 131 -7.75 20.86 -29.64
CA GLY A 131 -8.97 21.43 -30.22
C GLY A 131 -10.20 21.46 -29.30
N GLY A 132 -10.06 21.10 -28.02
CA GLY A 132 -11.12 21.10 -27.02
C GLY A 132 -11.30 22.44 -26.29
N PRO A 133 -12.36 22.58 -25.48
CA PRO A 133 -12.66 23.81 -24.74
C PRO A 133 -11.86 23.97 -23.44
N TYR A 134 -10.90 23.08 -23.17
CA TYR A 134 -10.19 23.00 -21.89
C TYR A 134 -8.74 23.43 -22.02
N THR A 135 -8.19 24.00 -20.95
CA THR A 135 -6.76 24.22 -20.76
C THR A 135 -6.34 23.60 -19.44
N LEU A 136 -5.10 23.10 -19.34
CA LEU A 136 -4.53 22.55 -18.12
C LEU A 136 -4.58 23.54 -16.98
N VAL A 137 -4.26 24.82 -17.25
CA VAL A 137 -4.26 25.88 -16.23
C VAL A 137 -5.65 26.08 -15.65
N GLU A 138 -6.70 26.12 -16.47
CA GLU A 138 -8.07 26.30 -15.99
C GLU A 138 -8.59 25.06 -15.26
N GLU A 139 -8.33 23.87 -15.79
CA GLU A 139 -8.78 22.62 -15.17
C GLU A 139 -8.04 22.33 -13.85
N MET A 140 -6.75 22.69 -13.72
CA MET A 140 -6.03 22.64 -12.44
C MET A 140 -6.62 23.62 -11.43
N LYS A 141 -6.96 24.86 -11.84
CA LYS A 141 -7.61 25.85 -10.98
C LYS A 141 -8.99 25.39 -10.51
N LYS A 142 -9.75 24.70 -11.37
CA LYS A 142 -11.04 24.08 -11.01
C LYS A 142 -10.88 22.83 -10.14
N GLY A 143 -9.66 22.31 -9.99
CA GLY A 143 -9.39 21.09 -9.24
C GLY A 143 -9.79 19.81 -9.97
N ASN A 144 -9.83 19.84 -11.31
CA ASN A 144 -10.20 18.70 -12.15
C ASN A 144 -9.00 17.88 -12.63
N ILE A 145 -7.76 18.31 -12.36
CA ILE A 145 -6.54 17.58 -12.76
C ILE A 145 -5.93 16.88 -11.55
N PHE A 146 -5.56 15.62 -11.73
CA PHE A 146 -4.97 14.76 -10.71
C PHE A 146 -3.68 14.12 -11.22
N LEU A 147 -2.79 13.79 -10.29
CA LEU A 147 -1.49 13.19 -10.58
C LEU A 147 -1.27 11.96 -9.72
N CYS A 148 -0.81 10.88 -10.33
CA CYS A 148 -0.16 9.76 -9.65
C CYS A 148 1.34 9.78 -10.03
N ASP A 149 2.22 9.93 -9.04
CA ASP A 149 3.67 10.00 -9.24
C ASP A 149 4.37 8.84 -8.52
N TYR A 150 4.94 7.93 -9.31
CA TYR A 150 5.62 6.73 -8.84
C TYR A 150 7.13 6.93 -8.63
N LYS A 151 7.59 8.17 -8.41
CA LYS A 151 9.01 8.52 -8.17
C LYS A 151 9.75 7.68 -7.12
N LEU A 152 9.05 7.07 -6.16
CA LEU A 152 9.68 6.15 -5.19
C LEU A 152 10.35 4.94 -5.86
N LEU A 153 9.91 4.58 -7.07
CA LEU A 153 10.44 3.48 -7.88
C LEU A 153 11.61 3.90 -8.80
N ASP A 154 11.96 5.18 -8.83
CA ASP A 154 12.97 5.70 -9.77
C ASP A 154 14.39 5.21 -9.44
N GLY A 155 15.13 4.85 -10.49
CA GLY A 155 16.52 4.38 -10.40
C GLY A 155 16.72 3.10 -9.59
N LEU A 156 15.69 2.27 -9.43
CA LEU A 156 15.81 0.97 -8.75
C LEU A 156 16.41 -0.08 -9.69
N THR A 157 17.21 -0.98 -9.13
CA THR A 157 17.69 -2.17 -9.83
C THR A 157 16.62 -3.26 -9.76
N PRO A 158 15.99 -3.65 -10.89
CA PRO A 158 14.99 -4.70 -10.87
C PRO A 158 15.60 -6.07 -10.64
N ASN A 159 14.77 -6.99 -10.16
CA ASN A 159 15.12 -8.36 -9.85
C ASN A 159 15.51 -9.18 -11.09
N ILE A 160 16.15 -10.35 -10.87
CA ILE A 160 16.40 -11.37 -11.88
C ILE A 160 15.56 -12.59 -11.50
N ILE A 161 14.63 -12.96 -12.39
CA ILE A 161 13.71 -14.08 -12.18
C ILE A 161 14.05 -15.15 -13.21
N ASP A 162 14.30 -16.39 -12.78
CA ASP A 162 14.68 -17.50 -13.66
C ASP A 162 15.86 -17.18 -14.61
N GLY A 163 16.84 -16.40 -14.12
CA GLY A 163 17.99 -15.96 -14.90
C GLY A 163 17.67 -14.87 -15.93
N LYS A 164 16.44 -14.36 -15.98
CA LYS A 164 16.00 -13.29 -16.88
C LYS A 164 15.90 -11.97 -16.13
N GLN A 165 16.51 -10.93 -16.68
CA GLN A 165 16.40 -9.57 -16.16
C GLN A 165 14.95 -9.09 -16.23
N GLN A 166 14.45 -8.54 -15.11
CA GLN A 166 13.16 -7.86 -15.06
C GLN A 166 13.32 -6.35 -15.26
N TYR A 167 12.21 -5.66 -15.48
CA TYR A 167 12.18 -4.22 -15.69
C TYR A 167 11.09 -3.55 -14.86
N MET A 168 11.38 -2.33 -14.43
CA MET A 168 10.48 -1.48 -13.67
C MET A 168 10.41 -0.09 -14.30
N ALA A 169 9.27 0.56 -14.14
CA ALA A 169 9.04 1.94 -14.53
C ALA A 169 8.74 2.78 -13.27
N ALA A 170 8.96 4.09 -13.37
CA ALA A 170 8.60 5.06 -12.33
C ALA A 170 7.69 6.14 -12.94
N PRO A 171 6.45 5.78 -13.32
CA PRO A 171 5.62 6.62 -14.16
C PRO A 171 5.06 7.87 -13.46
N LEU A 172 4.72 8.86 -14.28
CA LEU A 172 3.81 9.95 -13.94
C LEU A 172 2.52 9.80 -14.76
N VAL A 173 1.37 9.87 -14.10
CA VAL A 173 0.06 9.70 -14.72
C VAL A 173 -0.78 10.92 -14.45
N LEU A 174 -1.17 11.62 -15.52
CA LEU A 174 -2.09 12.75 -15.45
C LEU A 174 -3.51 12.25 -15.70
N LEU A 175 -4.44 12.63 -14.82
CA LEU A 175 -5.86 12.32 -14.98
C LEU A 175 -6.70 13.59 -14.97
N HIS A 176 -7.78 13.58 -15.76
CA HIS A 176 -8.76 14.65 -15.84
C HIS A 176 -10.13 14.15 -15.39
N LYS A 177 -10.78 14.89 -14.48
CA LYS A 177 -12.18 14.67 -14.12
C LYS A 177 -13.08 15.32 -15.15
N THR A 178 -13.84 14.51 -15.89
CA THR A 178 -14.77 14.99 -16.91
C THR A 178 -16.00 15.67 -16.28
N PRO A 179 -16.81 16.41 -17.07
CA PRO A 179 -18.10 16.92 -16.62
C PRO A 179 -19.11 15.83 -16.22
N HIS A 180 -18.85 14.56 -16.56
CA HIS A 180 -19.66 13.41 -16.18
C HIS A 180 -19.13 12.71 -14.93
N ASP A 181 -18.21 13.35 -14.19
CA ASP A 181 -17.62 12.84 -12.96
C ASP A 181 -16.84 11.53 -13.13
N GLU A 182 -16.36 11.27 -14.35
CA GLU A 182 -15.41 10.20 -14.65
C GLU A 182 -13.97 10.71 -14.56
N LEU A 183 -13.08 9.88 -14.02
CA LEU A 183 -11.67 10.18 -13.94
C LEU A 183 -10.94 9.50 -15.10
N MET A 184 -10.49 10.28 -16.08
CA MET A 184 -9.90 9.77 -17.32
C MET A 184 -8.38 9.99 -17.35
N PRO A 185 -7.56 8.97 -17.65
CA PRO A 185 -6.14 9.18 -17.93
C PRO A 185 -5.97 10.00 -19.20
N VAL A 186 -5.14 11.05 -19.16
CA VAL A 186 -4.90 11.94 -20.32
C VAL A 186 -3.44 11.94 -20.78
N ALA A 187 -2.49 11.60 -19.89
CA ALA A 187 -1.08 11.49 -20.25
C ALA A 187 -0.34 10.52 -19.31
N ILE A 188 0.59 9.74 -19.87
CA ILE A 188 1.48 8.86 -19.11
C ILE A 188 2.93 9.08 -19.58
N GLN A 189 3.84 9.36 -18.66
CA GLN A 189 5.29 9.29 -18.91
C GLN A 189 5.86 8.14 -18.07
N LEU A 190 6.58 7.18 -18.68
CA LEU A 190 6.94 5.94 -17.99
C LEU A 190 8.12 6.07 -17.02
N ASN A 191 9.03 7.00 -17.28
CA ASN A 191 10.18 7.26 -16.41
C ASN A 191 10.21 8.72 -15.97
N GLN A 192 10.94 9.01 -14.87
CA GLN A 192 10.93 10.33 -14.25
C GLN A 192 11.65 11.42 -15.09
N THR A 193 12.59 11.05 -15.95
CA THR A 193 13.39 12.01 -16.72
C THR A 193 12.86 12.12 -18.15
N PRO A 194 12.36 13.29 -18.60
CA PRO A 194 11.96 13.50 -19.99
C PRO A 194 13.13 13.26 -20.95
N ALA A 195 12.90 12.44 -21.96
CA ALA A 195 13.90 12.08 -22.96
C ALA A 195 13.23 11.61 -24.26
N GLY A 196 13.98 11.54 -25.36
CA GLY A 196 13.44 11.08 -26.66
C GLY A 196 12.98 9.61 -26.65
N ASP A 197 13.59 8.80 -25.79
CA ASP A 197 13.25 7.38 -25.52
C ASP A 197 12.32 7.20 -24.30
N ASN A 198 11.80 8.31 -23.76
CA ASN A 198 10.78 8.33 -22.71
C ASN A 198 9.67 9.32 -23.10
N PRO A 199 8.90 9.01 -24.16
CA PRO A 199 7.85 9.90 -24.64
C PRO A 199 6.68 9.99 -23.65
N ILE A 200 5.86 11.03 -23.82
CA ILE A 200 4.55 11.12 -23.18
C ILE A 200 3.56 10.37 -24.05
N PHE A 201 3.02 9.27 -23.51
CA PHE A 201 1.95 8.47 -24.11
C PHE A 201 0.60 9.14 -23.86
N LEU A 202 -0.25 9.11 -24.88
CA LEU A 202 -1.57 9.74 -24.89
C LEU A 202 -2.64 8.72 -25.30
N PRO A 203 -3.91 8.89 -24.89
CA PRO A 203 -5.01 8.04 -25.35
C PRO A 203 -5.21 8.05 -26.88
N THR A 204 -4.69 9.06 -27.57
CA THR A 204 -4.73 9.22 -29.03
C THR A 204 -3.59 8.50 -29.76
N ASP A 205 -2.63 7.92 -29.03
CA ASP A 205 -1.61 7.06 -29.62
C ASP A 205 -2.24 5.74 -30.13
N SER A 206 -1.43 4.87 -30.74
CA SER A 206 -1.91 3.55 -31.17
C SER A 206 -2.48 2.75 -30.00
N GLU A 207 -3.45 1.87 -30.27
CA GLU A 207 -4.11 1.05 -29.23
C GLU A 207 -3.07 0.34 -28.34
N TYR A 208 -2.05 -0.26 -28.95
CA TYR A 208 -1.04 -1.02 -28.24
C TYR A 208 -0.02 -0.17 -27.49
N ASP A 209 0.36 1.01 -28.02
CA ASP A 209 1.25 1.93 -27.29
C ASP A 209 0.56 2.46 -26.03
N TRP A 210 -0.71 2.85 -26.14
CA TRP A 210 -1.48 3.33 -24.99
C TRP A 210 -1.74 2.22 -23.97
N LEU A 211 -2.11 1.03 -24.45
CA LEU A 211 -2.33 -0.14 -23.58
C LEU A 211 -1.05 -0.55 -22.85
N MET A 212 0.09 -0.58 -23.53
CA MET A 212 1.39 -0.86 -22.93
C MET A 212 1.72 0.16 -21.83
N ALA A 213 1.54 1.46 -22.09
CA ALA A 213 1.81 2.50 -21.10
C ALA A 213 0.97 2.29 -19.82
N LYS A 214 -0.32 1.95 -19.97
CA LYS A 214 -1.20 1.60 -18.84
C LYS A 214 -0.74 0.34 -18.09
N ILE A 215 -0.27 -0.70 -18.78
CA ILE A 215 0.26 -1.91 -18.14
C ILE A 215 1.49 -1.61 -17.29
N PHE A 216 2.42 -0.79 -17.78
CA PHE A 216 3.58 -0.37 -16.97
C PHE A 216 3.17 0.43 -15.73
N VAL A 217 2.15 1.30 -15.84
CA VAL A 217 1.58 1.98 -14.67
C VAL A 217 1.01 0.97 -13.67
N ARG A 218 0.27 -0.04 -14.13
CA ARG A 218 -0.27 -1.08 -13.26
C ARG A 218 0.79 -1.92 -12.58
N SER A 219 1.89 -2.15 -13.28
CA SER A 219 3.04 -2.83 -12.70
C SER A 219 3.72 -1.97 -11.63
N ALA A 220 3.95 -0.69 -11.90
CA ALA A 220 4.44 0.25 -10.89
C ALA A 220 3.50 0.33 -9.68
N ASP A 221 2.20 0.37 -9.92
CA ASP A 221 1.17 0.39 -8.88
C ASP A 221 1.18 -0.85 -8.00
N PHE A 222 1.32 -2.05 -8.59
CA PHE A 222 1.50 -3.29 -7.84
C PHE A 222 2.70 -3.21 -6.89
N ASN A 223 3.89 -2.86 -7.42
CA ASN A 223 5.12 -2.84 -6.62
C ASN A 223 5.02 -1.83 -5.47
N LEU A 224 4.48 -0.62 -5.73
CA LEU A 224 4.35 0.41 -4.70
C LEU A 224 3.24 0.08 -3.70
N HIS A 225 2.10 -0.44 -4.16
CA HIS A 225 1.02 -0.88 -3.28
C HIS A 225 1.50 -1.96 -2.32
N GLU A 226 2.08 -3.05 -2.82
CA GLU A 226 2.36 -4.22 -1.98
C GLU A 226 3.41 -3.87 -0.91
N ILE A 227 4.40 -3.04 -1.27
CA ILE A 227 5.50 -2.70 -0.36
C ILE A 227 5.13 -1.54 0.56
N ASN A 228 4.54 -0.45 0.04
CA ASN A 228 4.22 0.73 0.82
C ASN A 228 2.80 0.66 1.39
N GLY A 229 1.80 0.62 0.51
CA GLY A 229 0.39 0.66 0.88
C GLY A 229 -0.04 -0.47 1.80
N HIS A 230 0.44 -1.68 1.53
CA HIS A 230 0.08 -2.91 2.23
C HIS A 230 1.14 -3.27 3.29
N LEU A 231 2.33 -3.73 2.90
CA LEU A 231 3.34 -4.23 3.85
C LEU A 231 3.78 -3.18 4.88
N LEU A 232 4.30 -2.02 4.46
CA LEU A 232 4.81 -1.02 5.41
C LEU A 232 3.69 -0.42 6.26
N ARG A 233 2.71 0.20 5.61
CA ARG A 233 1.71 1.06 6.29
C ARG A 233 0.71 0.29 7.12
N THR A 234 0.51 -1.02 6.87
CA THR A 234 -0.46 -1.83 7.61
C THR A 234 0.24 -2.90 8.43
N HIS A 235 1.01 -3.80 7.82
CA HIS A 235 1.65 -4.90 8.53
C HIS A 235 2.77 -4.44 9.47
N LEU A 236 3.79 -3.74 8.95
CA LEU A 236 4.97 -3.39 9.74
C LEU A 236 4.65 -2.38 10.83
N LEU A 237 3.83 -1.37 10.55
CA LEU A 237 3.36 -0.43 11.58
C LEU A 237 2.46 -1.10 12.63
N ALA A 238 1.53 -1.99 12.23
CA ALA A 238 0.73 -2.73 13.21
C ALA A 238 1.60 -3.60 14.13
N GLU A 239 2.67 -4.19 13.61
CA GLU A 239 3.64 -4.92 14.43
C GLU A 239 4.37 -4.00 15.41
N VAL A 240 4.78 -2.80 14.99
CA VAL A 240 5.37 -1.81 15.90
C VAL A 240 4.41 -1.46 17.03
N PHE A 241 3.15 -1.16 16.71
CA PHE A 241 2.13 -0.83 17.70
C PHE A 241 1.93 -1.99 18.68
N THR A 242 1.93 -3.22 18.16
CA THR A 242 1.76 -4.45 18.94
C THR A 242 2.94 -4.70 19.87
N VAL A 243 4.18 -4.66 19.37
CA VAL A 243 5.37 -4.94 20.19
C VAL A 243 5.50 -3.90 21.29
N SER A 244 5.32 -2.61 20.99
CA SER A 244 5.34 -1.56 22.02
C SER A 244 4.22 -1.77 23.05
N LEU A 245 3.00 -2.11 22.62
CA LEU A 245 1.88 -2.37 23.54
C LEU A 245 2.22 -3.52 24.51
N MET A 246 2.72 -4.63 23.97
CA MET A 246 3.02 -5.83 24.75
C MET A 246 4.19 -5.64 25.72
N ARG A 247 5.12 -4.72 25.42
CA ARG A 247 6.25 -4.37 26.28
C ARG A 247 5.85 -3.41 27.40
N ASN A 248 5.17 -2.32 27.04
CA ASN A 248 5.07 -1.16 27.92
C ASN A 248 3.74 -1.09 28.69
N VAL A 249 2.64 -1.64 28.13
CA VAL A 249 1.29 -1.42 28.67
C VAL A 249 0.74 -2.68 29.36
N PRO A 250 0.49 -2.66 30.69
CA PRO A 250 -0.01 -3.82 31.45
C PRO A 250 -1.36 -4.32 30.97
N ARG A 251 -1.68 -5.61 31.19
CA ARG A 251 -2.95 -6.23 30.74
C ARG A 251 -4.18 -5.60 31.38
N GLU A 252 -4.01 -5.07 32.59
CA GLU A 252 -5.04 -4.43 33.39
C GLU A 252 -5.39 -3.03 32.86
N HIS A 253 -4.42 -2.39 32.17
CA HIS A 253 -4.53 -1.05 31.63
C HIS A 253 -5.62 -0.95 30.55
N LEU A 254 -6.38 0.15 30.53
CA LEU A 254 -7.47 0.34 29.58
C LEU A 254 -6.99 0.25 28.13
N LEU A 255 -5.91 0.95 27.80
CA LEU A 255 -5.32 0.93 26.46
C LEU A 255 -4.98 -0.50 25.97
N HIS A 256 -4.48 -1.37 26.85
CA HIS A 256 -4.20 -2.76 26.49
C HIS A 256 -5.47 -3.52 26.14
N LYS A 257 -6.51 -3.41 26.97
CA LYS A 257 -7.80 -4.04 26.73
C LYS A 257 -8.46 -3.53 25.45
N LEU A 258 -8.29 -2.25 25.15
CA LEU A 258 -8.81 -1.62 23.94
C LEU A 258 -8.07 -2.11 22.68
N LEU A 259 -6.74 -2.19 22.70
CA LEU A 259 -5.94 -2.47 21.51
C LEU A 259 -5.67 -3.95 21.25
N VAL A 260 -5.66 -4.81 22.28
CA VAL A 260 -5.30 -6.23 22.10
C VAL A 260 -6.16 -6.99 21.07
N PRO A 261 -7.48 -6.72 20.90
CA PRO A 261 -8.27 -7.39 19.86
C PRO A 261 -7.83 -7.02 18.44
N HIS A 262 -7.32 -5.79 18.25
CA HIS A 262 -6.88 -5.26 16.96
C HIS A 262 -5.47 -5.73 16.56
N ASN A 263 -4.73 -6.34 17.50
CA ASN A 263 -3.36 -6.81 17.29
C ASN A 263 -3.28 -8.34 17.11
N ARG A 264 -4.44 -9.02 17.13
CA ARG A 264 -4.51 -10.47 17.06
C ARG A 264 -3.83 -10.96 15.78
N TYR A 265 -2.89 -11.89 15.94
CA TYR A 265 -2.18 -12.58 14.85
C TYR A 265 -1.17 -11.74 14.04
N THR A 266 -1.08 -10.42 14.27
CA THR A 266 -0.15 -9.53 13.58
C THR A 266 1.31 -9.98 13.66
N LEU A 267 1.77 -10.42 14.85
CA LEU A 267 3.16 -10.85 15.02
C LEU A 267 3.49 -12.13 14.24
N GLU A 268 2.58 -13.12 14.24
CA GLU A 268 2.82 -14.38 13.53
C GLU A 268 2.79 -14.19 12.02
N ILE A 269 1.79 -13.47 11.48
CA ILE A 269 1.71 -13.25 10.02
C ILE A 269 2.92 -12.48 9.51
N ASN A 270 3.44 -11.51 10.26
CA ASN A 270 4.63 -10.76 9.86
C ASN A 270 5.92 -11.60 9.94
N VAL A 271 6.03 -12.53 10.89
CA VAL A 271 7.15 -13.49 10.92
C VAL A 271 7.06 -14.43 9.71
N LEU A 272 5.87 -14.90 9.34
CA LEU A 272 5.67 -15.70 8.14
C LEU A 272 6.02 -14.91 6.88
N ALA A 273 5.61 -13.66 6.78
CA ALA A 273 5.97 -12.78 5.67
C ALA A 273 7.50 -12.60 5.56
N ARG A 274 8.19 -12.33 6.68
CA ARG A 274 9.66 -12.24 6.70
C ARG A 274 10.35 -13.52 6.24
N ASN A 275 9.77 -14.68 6.51
CA ASN A 275 10.38 -15.97 6.18
C ASN A 275 10.05 -16.47 4.77
N HIS A 276 8.85 -16.18 4.27
CA HIS A 276 8.31 -16.78 3.04
C HIS A 276 7.95 -15.78 1.94
N LEU A 277 7.73 -14.51 2.27
CA LEU A 277 7.32 -13.48 1.31
C LEU A 277 8.50 -12.61 0.89
N ILE A 278 9.18 -11.98 1.86
CA ILE A 278 10.21 -10.96 1.62
C ILE A 278 11.64 -11.43 1.92
N SER A 279 11.82 -12.72 2.22
CA SER A 279 13.15 -13.33 2.38
C SER A 279 13.89 -13.46 1.05
N GLU A 280 15.19 -13.76 1.11
CA GLU A 280 16.02 -14.02 -0.08
C GLU A 280 15.43 -15.09 -1.00
N ASN A 281 14.77 -16.11 -0.43
CA ASN A 281 14.09 -17.17 -1.18
C ASN A 281 12.56 -17.03 -1.12
N GLY A 282 12.03 -15.86 -0.75
CA GLY A 282 10.59 -15.62 -0.64
C GLY A 282 9.92 -15.28 -1.98
N SER A 283 8.59 -15.18 -1.99
CA SER A 283 7.81 -14.93 -3.21
C SER A 283 8.21 -13.65 -3.95
N PHE A 284 8.63 -12.57 -3.25
CA PHE A 284 9.11 -11.36 -3.92
C PHE A 284 10.37 -11.61 -4.75
N SER A 285 11.32 -12.34 -4.19
CA SER A 285 12.58 -12.68 -4.87
C SER A 285 12.35 -13.65 -6.02
N GLN A 286 11.35 -14.52 -5.93
CA GLN A 286 11.04 -15.49 -6.98
C GLN A 286 10.18 -14.93 -8.11
N PHE A 287 9.24 -14.01 -7.83
CA PHE A 287 8.17 -13.68 -8.78
C PHE A 287 7.92 -12.18 -9.02
N VAL A 288 8.59 -11.28 -8.31
CA VAL A 288 8.28 -9.84 -8.35
C VAL A 288 9.47 -9.03 -8.87
N SER A 289 9.22 -8.06 -9.75
CA SER A 289 10.27 -7.18 -10.30
C SER A 289 11.00 -6.37 -9.23
N SER A 290 10.32 -5.98 -8.15
CA SER A 290 10.93 -5.31 -7.01
C SER A 290 11.52 -6.26 -5.96
N GLY A 291 11.74 -7.54 -6.26
CA GLY A 291 12.44 -8.46 -5.35
C GLY A 291 13.86 -8.00 -5.00
N GLY A 292 14.43 -8.57 -3.93
CA GLY A 292 15.80 -8.27 -3.52
C GLY A 292 16.01 -6.83 -3.02
N GLU A 293 17.03 -6.14 -3.54
CA GLU A 293 17.44 -4.80 -3.09
C GLU A 293 16.42 -3.70 -3.41
N ALA A 294 15.63 -3.85 -4.47
CA ALA A 294 14.56 -2.91 -4.80
C ALA A 294 13.52 -2.85 -3.67
N LEU A 295 13.07 -3.99 -3.13
CA LEU A 295 12.14 -4.05 -2.00
C LEU A 295 12.66 -3.26 -0.80
N LYS A 296 13.93 -3.49 -0.44
CA LYS A 296 14.55 -2.82 0.70
C LYS A 296 14.62 -1.30 0.48
N THR A 297 14.97 -0.89 -0.73
CA THR A 297 15.06 0.53 -1.09
C THR A 297 13.69 1.20 -1.08
N ILE A 298 12.65 0.54 -1.61
CA ILE A 298 11.27 1.05 -1.59
C ILE A 298 10.79 1.20 -0.14
N LEU A 299 11.00 0.22 0.73
CA LEU A 299 10.65 0.32 2.16
C LEU A 299 11.36 1.51 2.82
N LYS A 300 12.67 1.66 2.61
CA LYS A 300 13.47 2.76 3.18
C LYS A 300 12.97 4.12 2.70
N ARG A 301 12.71 4.28 1.39
CA ARG A 301 12.18 5.53 0.83
C ARG A 301 10.76 5.82 1.32
N SER A 302 9.92 4.80 1.41
CA SER A 302 8.53 4.92 1.87
C SER A 302 8.43 5.31 3.35
N LEU A 303 9.25 4.72 4.22
CA LEU A 303 9.34 5.14 5.62
C LEU A 303 9.86 6.58 5.73
N SER A 304 10.77 6.97 4.83
CA SER A 304 11.33 8.33 4.82
C SER A 304 10.32 9.41 4.44
N SER A 305 9.33 9.08 3.61
CA SER A 305 8.25 10.01 3.21
C SER A 305 6.98 9.87 4.05
N LEU A 306 6.93 8.92 4.98
CA LEU A 306 5.75 8.67 5.82
C LEU A 306 5.53 9.82 6.81
N THR A 307 4.30 10.34 6.86
CA THR A 307 3.87 11.33 7.85
C THR A 307 2.73 10.79 8.71
N TYR A 308 2.59 11.29 9.93
CA TYR A 308 1.47 10.96 10.81
C TYR A 308 0.13 11.38 10.21
N SER A 309 0.07 12.52 9.53
CA SER A 309 -1.13 12.97 8.81
C SER A 309 -1.55 11.97 7.75
N SER A 310 -0.61 11.39 6.99
CA SER A 310 -0.92 10.39 5.96
C SER A 310 -1.48 9.07 6.53
N LEU A 311 -1.32 8.82 7.83
CA LEU A 311 -1.90 7.66 8.52
C LEU A 311 -3.31 7.93 9.06
N CYS A 312 -3.74 9.19 9.07
CA CYS A 312 -5.06 9.59 9.53
C CYS A 312 -5.90 9.96 8.29
N ILE A 313 -6.91 9.14 7.95
CA ILE A 313 -7.63 9.31 6.69
C ILE A 313 -8.26 10.70 6.48
N PRO A 314 -8.80 11.42 7.49
CA PRO A 314 -9.30 12.78 7.25
C PRO A 314 -8.21 13.75 6.80
N GLU A 315 -7.05 13.70 7.46
CA GLU A 315 -5.89 14.53 7.12
C GLU A 315 -5.27 14.12 5.78
N ASP A 316 -5.11 12.82 5.53
CA ASP A 316 -4.58 12.31 4.25
C ASP A 316 -5.43 12.74 3.04
N ILE A 317 -6.76 12.65 3.15
CA ILE A 317 -7.69 13.08 2.10
C ILE A 317 -7.59 14.59 1.85
N THR A 318 -7.48 15.38 2.93
CA THR A 318 -7.33 16.84 2.86
C THR A 318 -5.99 17.23 2.25
N GLU A 319 -4.89 16.64 2.70
CA GLU A 319 -3.53 16.93 2.21
C GLU A 319 -3.37 16.56 0.73
N ARG A 320 -4.04 15.50 0.27
CA ARG A 320 -4.07 15.12 -1.16
C ARG A 320 -5.06 15.94 -1.98
N GLY A 321 -5.88 16.79 -1.35
CA GLY A 321 -6.87 17.66 -1.99
C GLY A 321 -8.02 16.89 -2.64
N LEU A 322 -8.48 15.83 -1.98
CA LEU A 322 -9.45 14.87 -2.54
C LEU A 322 -10.85 14.98 -1.92
N GLU A 323 -11.15 16.00 -1.12
CA GLU A 323 -12.43 16.13 -0.40
C GLU A 323 -13.63 16.19 -1.34
N ALA A 324 -13.48 16.85 -2.49
CA ALA A 324 -14.57 17.11 -3.43
C ALA A 324 -14.62 16.14 -4.63
N VAL A 325 -13.77 15.11 -4.66
CA VAL A 325 -13.73 14.15 -5.77
C VAL A 325 -15.01 13.31 -5.80
N PRO A 326 -15.78 13.27 -6.89
CA PRO A 326 -16.97 12.45 -6.99
C PRO A 326 -16.60 10.96 -7.05
N ASN A 327 -17.54 10.08 -6.72
CA ASN A 327 -17.41 8.63 -6.87
C ASN A 327 -16.16 8.04 -6.18
N PHE A 328 -15.73 8.60 -5.04
CA PHE A 328 -14.55 8.14 -4.29
C PHE A 328 -14.96 7.39 -3.03
N TYR A 329 -15.34 6.12 -3.21
CA TYR A 329 -15.94 5.29 -2.16
C TYR A 329 -14.97 4.93 -1.04
N TYR A 330 -13.67 4.75 -1.34
CA TYR A 330 -12.65 4.57 -0.30
C TYR A 330 -12.65 5.73 0.71
N ARG A 331 -12.72 6.98 0.23
CA ARG A 331 -12.84 8.16 1.09
C ARG A 331 -14.15 8.13 1.84
N ASP A 332 -15.26 7.98 1.13
CA ASP A 332 -16.59 8.15 1.72
C ASP A 332 -16.86 7.13 2.84
N ASP A 333 -16.47 5.87 2.64
CA ASP A 333 -16.65 4.82 3.63
C ASP A 333 -15.55 4.85 4.69
N GLY A 334 -14.32 5.15 4.30
CA GLY A 334 -13.20 5.28 5.23
C GLY A 334 -13.38 6.43 6.22
N LEU A 335 -13.90 7.58 5.80
CA LEU A 335 -14.20 8.71 6.70
C LEU A 335 -15.33 8.39 7.67
N LYS A 336 -16.39 7.70 7.22
CA LYS A 336 -17.47 7.23 8.11
C LYS A 336 -16.93 6.24 9.15
N LEU A 337 -16.09 5.30 8.72
CA LEU A 337 -15.50 4.32 9.61
C LEU A 337 -14.54 4.96 10.61
N TRP A 338 -13.75 5.94 10.17
CA TRP A 338 -12.89 6.73 11.04
C TRP A 338 -13.69 7.46 12.13
N ASP A 339 -14.78 8.15 11.77
CA ASP A 339 -15.66 8.83 12.74
C ASP A 339 -16.24 7.85 13.78
N ILE A 340 -16.70 6.68 13.34
CA ILE A 340 -17.21 5.64 14.25
C ILE A 340 -16.13 5.19 15.23
N ILE A 341 -14.93 4.89 14.74
CA ILE A 341 -13.81 4.46 15.59
C ILE A 341 -13.41 5.59 16.54
N GLN A 342 -13.33 6.83 16.05
CA GLN A 342 -12.97 7.98 16.87
C GLN A 342 -13.96 8.18 18.01
N ARG A 343 -15.27 8.14 17.73
CA ARG A 343 -16.31 8.25 18.78
C ARG A 343 -16.23 7.11 19.79
N PHE A 344 -15.96 5.89 19.34
CA PHE A 344 -15.74 4.75 20.22
C PHE A 344 -14.52 4.96 21.13
N VAL A 345 -13.37 5.33 20.56
CA VAL A 345 -12.12 5.60 21.29
C VAL A 345 -12.29 6.76 22.27
N GLN A 346 -12.93 7.86 21.83
CA GLN A 346 -13.24 9.00 22.67
C GLN A 346 -14.07 8.58 23.88
N GLY A 347 -15.15 7.83 23.68
CA GLY A 347 -16.01 7.35 24.76
C GLY A 347 -15.26 6.46 25.76
N MET A 348 -14.40 5.56 25.27
CA MET A 348 -13.61 4.68 26.13
C MET A 348 -12.54 5.44 26.92
N LEU A 349 -11.77 6.30 26.26
CA LEU A 349 -10.63 6.98 26.89
C LEU A 349 -11.07 8.14 27.78
N SER A 350 -12.13 8.87 27.42
CA SER A 350 -12.65 9.97 28.27
C SER A 350 -13.33 9.47 29.53
N PHE A 351 -13.73 8.20 29.58
CA PHE A 351 -14.19 7.59 30.82
C PHE A 351 -13.05 7.33 31.81
N HIS A 352 -11.81 7.21 31.34
CA HIS A 352 -10.66 6.88 32.16
C HIS A 352 -9.71 8.06 32.42
N TYR A 353 -9.53 8.94 31.43
CA TYR A 353 -8.74 10.15 31.51
C TYR A 353 -9.68 11.36 31.54
N GLU A 354 -9.95 11.89 32.73
CA GLU A 354 -10.80 13.07 32.95
C GLU A 354 -10.05 14.38 32.68
N SER A 355 -8.72 14.35 32.65
CA SER A 355 -7.90 15.52 32.37
C SER A 355 -6.63 15.21 31.57
N ASN A 356 -6.10 16.23 30.88
CA ASN A 356 -4.80 16.17 30.19
C ASN A 356 -3.65 15.82 31.14
N ALA A 357 -3.75 16.21 32.43
CA ALA A 357 -2.74 15.91 33.42
C ALA A 357 -2.62 14.42 33.72
N GLU A 358 -3.70 13.64 33.60
CA GLU A 358 -3.66 12.19 33.81
C GLU A 358 -2.96 11.48 32.64
N VAL A 359 -3.22 11.92 31.39
CA VAL A 359 -2.50 11.42 30.20
C VAL A 359 -1.00 11.70 30.31
N TRP A 360 -0.62 12.91 30.72
CA TRP A 360 0.78 13.28 30.86
C TRP A 360 1.50 12.48 31.97
N LYS A 361 0.81 12.16 33.07
CA LYS A 361 1.37 11.38 34.20
C LYS A 361 1.44 9.87 33.95
N ASP A 362 0.75 9.36 32.94
CA ASP A 362 0.69 7.93 32.66
C ASP A 362 1.97 7.43 31.98
N GLU A 363 2.90 6.93 32.79
CA GLU A 363 4.20 6.43 32.32
C GLU A 363 4.06 5.31 31.28
N HIS A 364 3.03 4.45 31.37
CA HIS A 364 2.81 3.38 30.41
C HIS A 364 2.41 3.91 29.03
N LEU A 365 1.60 4.97 28.98
CA LEU A 365 1.30 5.65 27.71
C LEU A 365 2.54 6.32 27.12
N GLN A 366 3.33 7.00 27.94
CA GLN A 366 4.52 7.71 27.48
C GLN A 366 5.59 6.74 26.95
N ASP A 367 5.82 5.62 27.65
CA ASP A 367 6.72 4.56 27.19
C ASP A 367 6.23 3.92 25.88
N TRP A 368 4.91 3.70 25.76
CA TRP A 368 4.32 3.12 24.56
C TRP A 368 4.58 3.97 23.31
N ILE A 369 4.29 5.27 23.37
CA ILE A 369 4.50 6.18 22.22
C ILE A 369 5.99 6.43 21.96
N SER A 370 6.80 6.54 23.01
CA SER A 370 8.25 6.72 22.90
C SER A 370 8.91 5.55 22.15
N GLU A 371 8.54 4.30 22.45
CA GLU A 371 9.04 3.15 21.71
C GLU A 371 8.52 3.11 20.26
N ILE A 372 7.26 3.49 20.01
CA ILE A 372 6.74 3.58 18.63
C ILE A 372 7.55 4.60 17.81
N PHE A 373 7.79 5.79 18.35
CA PHE A 373 8.60 6.81 17.70
C PHE A 373 10.03 6.32 17.42
N LYS A 374 10.66 5.73 18.43
CA LYS A 374 12.06 5.28 18.35
C LYS A 374 12.25 4.10 17.39
N TYR A 375 11.39 3.09 17.47
CA TYR A 375 11.57 1.81 16.78
C TYR A 375 10.75 1.71 15.49
N GLY A 376 9.57 2.31 15.44
CA GLY A 376 8.74 2.33 14.23
C GLY A 376 9.13 3.43 13.26
N PHE A 377 9.32 4.64 13.77
CA PHE A 377 9.63 5.83 12.98
C PHE A 377 11.12 6.22 13.05
N ILE A 378 11.96 5.32 13.58
CA ILE A 378 13.42 5.44 13.64
C ILE A 378 13.90 6.82 14.16
N SER A 379 13.20 7.33 15.17
CA SER A 379 13.43 8.62 15.82
C SER A 379 13.40 9.83 14.87
N ARG A 380 12.63 9.76 13.78
CA ARG A 380 12.50 10.85 12.81
C ARG A 380 11.35 11.79 13.16
N SER A 381 11.69 12.93 13.76
CA SER A 381 10.73 13.99 14.09
C SER A 381 10.02 14.59 12.87
N SER A 382 10.64 14.55 11.68
CA SER A 382 10.04 15.04 10.43
C SER A 382 8.78 14.30 10.01
N THR A 383 8.52 13.12 10.57
CA THR A 383 7.28 12.35 10.31
C THR A 383 6.06 12.97 10.99
N GLY A 384 6.25 13.83 12.00
CA GLY A 384 5.17 14.44 12.77
C GLY A 384 4.43 13.46 13.71
N ILE A 385 4.90 12.21 13.85
CA ILE A 385 4.34 11.28 14.83
C ILE A 385 4.64 11.79 16.25
N PRO A 386 3.70 11.64 17.21
CA PRO A 386 3.93 12.08 18.58
C PRO A 386 5.12 11.35 19.22
N GLN A 387 5.87 12.06 20.07
CA GLN A 387 6.94 11.49 20.91
C GLN A 387 6.48 11.28 22.35
N SER A 388 5.40 11.97 22.73
CA SER A 388 4.73 11.92 24.03
C SER A 388 3.27 12.35 23.82
N PHE A 389 2.40 12.03 24.76
CA PHE A 389 1.03 12.52 24.79
C PHE A 389 0.87 13.59 25.86
N THR A 390 0.29 14.73 25.48
CA THR A 390 0.04 15.84 26.40
C THR A 390 -1.45 16.07 26.66
N THR A 391 -2.30 15.65 25.73
CA THR A 391 -3.76 15.83 25.85
C THR A 391 -4.55 14.55 25.58
N VAL A 392 -5.76 14.50 26.14
CA VAL A 392 -6.72 13.42 25.84
C VAL A 392 -7.06 13.39 24.35
N ALA A 393 -7.18 14.55 23.69
CA ALA A 393 -7.48 14.63 22.27
C ALA A 393 -6.37 14.03 21.38
N GLU A 394 -5.11 14.28 21.72
CA GLU A 394 -3.96 13.67 21.04
C GLU A 394 -3.97 12.14 21.18
N LEU A 395 -4.21 11.65 22.40
CA LEU A 395 -4.30 10.21 22.67
C LEU A 395 -5.45 9.57 21.89
N VAL A 396 -6.63 10.20 21.88
CA VAL A 396 -7.80 9.73 21.12
C VAL A 396 -7.48 9.64 19.64
N LYS A 397 -6.89 10.69 19.05
CA LYS A 397 -6.51 10.69 17.63
C LYS A 397 -5.51 9.58 17.32
N PHE A 398 -4.49 9.41 18.17
CA PHE A 398 -3.47 8.38 17.95
C PHE A 398 -4.02 6.97 18.05
N VAL A 399 -4.83 6.69 19.07
CA VAL A 399 -5.46 5.37 19.25
C VAL A 399 -6.47 5.08 18.14
N THR A 400 -7.20 6.10 17.65
CA THR A 400 -8.05 5.99 16.45
C THR A 400 -7.24 5.59 15.23
N MET A 401 -6.09 6.24 14.99
CA MET A 401 -5.17 5.91 13.90
C MET A 401 -4.68 4.46 13.99
N VAL A 402 -4.27 4.00 15.17
CA VAL A 402 -3.80 2.61 15.39
C VAL A 402 -4.91 1.62 15.06
N ILE A 403 -6.11 1.82 15.60
CA ILE A 403 -7.26 0.92 15.35
C ILE A 403 -7.63 0.92 13.87
N PHE A 404 -7.71 2.09 13.23
CA PHE A 404 -8.03 2.20 11.80
C PHE A 404 -6.97 1.52 10.93
N THR A 405 -5.69 1.70 11.24
CA THR A 405 -4.56 1.06 10.53
C THR A 405 -4.66 -0.46 10.59
N CYS A 406 -4.89 -1.02 11.78
CA CYS A 406 -4.99 -2.46 12.00
C CYS A 406 -6.32 -3.07 11.52
N SER A 407 -7.28 -2.26 11.03
CA SER A 407 -8.60 -2.73 10.58
C SER A 407 -8.98 -2.18 9.22
N GLY A 408 -9.62 -1.00 9.17
CA GLY A 408 -10.16 -0.38 7.96
C GLY A 408 -9.10 -0.19 6.87
N GLN A 409 -7.93 0.35 7.21
CA GLN A 409 -6.86 0.58 6.25
C GLN A 409 -6.33 -0.73 5.65
N HIS A 410 -5.97 -1.70 6.50
CA HIS A 410 -5.53 -3.02 6.05
C HIS A 410 -6.58 -3.68 5.16
N SER A 411 -7.85 -3.69 5.57
CA SER A 411 -8.91 -4.29 4.76
C SER A 411 -9.07 -3.62 3.40
N ALA A 412 -9.01 -2.29 3.33
CA ALA A 412 -9.16 -1.53 2.09
C ALA A 412 -8.06 -1.85 1.06
N VAL A 413 -6.83 -2.11 1.52
CA VAL A 413 -5.68 -2.40 0.64
C VAL A 413 -5.37 -3.89 0.50
N ASN A 414 -6.02 -4.77 1.27
CA ASN A 414 -5.79 -6.23 1.24
C ASN A 414 -6.92 -6.98 0.50
N THR A 415 -8.19 -6.68 0.80
CA THR A 415 -9.31 -7.54 0.38
C THR A 415 -9.49 -7.61 -1.14
N GLY A 416 -9.24 -6.51 -1.86
CA GLY A 416 -9.36 -6.45 -3.32
C GLY A 416 -8.20 -7.08 -4.10
N GLN A 417 -7.15 -7.59 -3.45
CA GLN A 417 -5.96 -8.10 -4.15
C GLN A 417 -6.30 -9.23 -5.12
N TYR A 418 -7.16 -10.18 -4.74
CA TYR A 418 -7.58 -11.25 -5.63
C TYR A 418 -8.47 -10.72 -6.78
N ASP A 419 -9.38 -9.80 -6.47
CA ASP A 419 -10.35 -9.27 -7.43
C ASP A 419 -9.67 -8.54 -8.59
N TYR A 420 -8.70 -7.67 -8.26
CA TYR A 420 -7.94 -6.90 -9.24
C TYR A 420 -6.70 -7.64 -9.77
N GLY A 421 -6.10 -8.52 -8.96
CA GLY A 421 -4.88 -9.25 -9.29
C GLY A 421 -5.08 -10.58 -10.00
N GLY A 422 -6.30 -11.13 -9.98
CA GLY A 422 -6.63 -12.36 -10.72
C GLY A 422 -6.46 -12.20 -12.24
N TRP A 423 -6.60 -10.98 -12.76
CA TRP A 423 -6.29 -10.67 -14.17
C TRP A 423 -4.89 -10.06 -14.27
N MET A 424 -3.88 -10.88 -14.63
CA MET A 424 -2.46 -10.49 -14.61
C MET A 424 -2.19 -9.18 -15.37
N SER A 425 -2.78 -8.97 -16.55
CA SER A 425 -2.57 -7.76 -17.36
C SER A 425 -3.04 -6.47 -16.66
N GLN A 426 -3.91 -6.57 -15.65
CA GLN A 426 -4.35 -5.45 -14.83
C GLN A 426 -3.40 -5.13 -13.67
N ARG A 427 -2.53 -6.07 -13.28
CA ARG A 427 -1.73 -5.98 -12.06
C ARG A 427 -0.44 -6.80 -12.18
N SER A 428 0.34 -6.50 -13.22
CA SER A 428 1.55 -7.27 -13.53
C SER A 428 2.62 -7.11 -12.44
N ASN A 429 3.04 -8.22 -11.85
CA ASN A 429 4.06 -8.25 -10.80
C ASN A 429 5.51 -8.13 -11.32
N HIS A 430 5.74 -8.32 -12.62
CA HIS A 430 7.03 -8.09 -13.26
C HIS A 430 6.87 -7.70 -14.75
N ASN A 431 7.94 -7.18 -15.37
CA ASN A 431 8.01 -6.93 -16.80
C ASN A 431 9.28 -7.56 -17.37
N ALA A 432 9.14 -8.31 -18.47
CA ALA A 432 10.26 -8.98 -19.13
C ALA A 432 10.95 -8.12 -20.20
N THR A 433 10.41 -6.93 -20.49
CA THR A 433 10.94 -5.98 -21.47
C THR A 433 11.03 -4.57 -20.87
N SER A 434 11.95 -3.76 -21.41
CA SER A 434 12.21 -2.39 -20.94
C SER A 434 11.02 -1.46 -21.18
N SER A 435 10.88 -0.44 -20.32
CA SER A 435 9.95 0.68 -20.51
C SER A 435 10.43 1.72 -21.51
N THR A 436 11.71 1.65 -21.92
CA THR A 436 12.30 2.51 -22.96
C THR A 436 11.82 2.04 -24.33
N ASN A 437 10.81 2.71 -24.86
CA ASN A 437 10.22 2.40 -26.17
C ASN A 437 9.93 3.70 -26.92
N GLN A 438 10.06 3.65 -28.24
CA GLN A 438 9.54 4.69 -29.12
C GLN A 438 8.06 4.38 -29.44
N LYS A 439 7.28 5.42 -29.72
CA LYS A 439 5.91 5.22 -30.20
C LYS A 439 5.94 4.48 -31.54
N GLY A 440 5.08 3.47 -31.71
CA GLY A 440 5.02 2.64 -32.91
C GLY A 440 5.91 1.40 -32.91
N ASP A 441 6.63 1.12 -31.82
CA ASP A 441 7.42 -0.11 -31.65
C ASP A 441 6.51 -1.35 -31.39
N ASN A 442 5.26 -1.14 -30.95
CA ASN A 442 4.28 -2.20 -30.69
C ASN A 442 3.29 -2.31 -31.87
N LYS A 443 3.51 -3.24 -32.79
CA LYS A 443 2.60 -3.54 -33.91
C LYS A 443 1.91 -4.89 -33.76
#